data_AF-A0A963GCB0-F1
#
_entry.id   AF-A0A963GCB0-F1
#
_cell.length_a   1.000
_cell.length_b   1.000
_cell.length_c   1.000
_cell.angle_alpha   90.00
_cell.angle_beta   90.00
_cell.angle_gamma   90.00
#
_symmetry.space_group_name_H-M   'P 1'
#
loop_
_entity.id
_entity.type
_entity.pdbx_description
1 polymer ?
#
loop_
_entity_poly.entity_id
_entity_poly.type
_entity_poly.pdbx_seq_one_letter_code
_entity_poly.pdbx_strand_id
1 'polypeptide(L)'
;MAICNRAPGGTRAFISVSVLAAALVGTSGHAVADKGAEHQSIQIRPSYLGVSGSNIRFQVVNGSSYCYAGTLGALVTDGAESFVLSNNHVLALENAATIGDKVIQPGLLDENGDANSCSAAGTDYSPYVVGELSNYVPLAFGGINTVDAAIARIDPCDGAGCIDPQGRILDIGGLSDDTVDFTNLQDLVGLAVQKSGRTTGLTTGSIAAVGVSVTVTYDFGSATFEDQILVGGDKGAFIKAGDSGSLLATQPAGAGALPQAVGLLFAGSVSGVAIANRIDKVLAAFDVGMVGCTADCGDGGATSGGKGGGGGGGGKGGGGKGNGPRGGAVAAGLDMAAEVRGRHEHALLANPDVVGTGLSLDDQGDPEIQVYVRGARRPAGFTIPNQLDGVKVRVVVTGEFRAL
;
A
#
# COMPACT_ATOMS: atom_id res chain seq x y z
N MET A 1 -15.62 8.00 -18.65
CA MET A 1 -15.30 8.67 -19.94
C MET A 1 -13.80 8.55 -20.13
N ALA A 2 -13.35 7.57 -20.92
CA ALA A 2 -11.94 7.31 -21.15
C ALA A 2 -11.29 8.48 -21.89
N ILE A 3 -10.22 9.06 -21.34
CA ILE A 3 -9.44 10.06 -22.06
C ILE A 3 -8.42 9.31 -22.93
N CYS A 4 -8.82 9.08 -24.17
CA CYS A 4 -8.01 8.52 -25.22
C CYS A 4 -7.13 9.64 -25.81
N ASN A 5 -5.82 9.64 -25.52
CA ASN A 5 -4.89 10.55 -26.20
C ASN A 5 -4.39 9.90 -27.49
N ARG A 6 -4.74 10.50 -28.63
CA ARG A 6 -4.29 10.11 -29.97
C ARG A 6 -3.11 11.00 -30.36
N ALA A 7 -1.94 10.43 -30.62
CA ALA A 7 -0.83 11.13 -31.26
C ALA A 7 -0.54 10.49 -32.64
N PRO A 8 -0.28 11.30 -33.70
CA PRO A 8 0.00 10.77 -35.04
C PRO A 8 1.49 10.40 -35.19
N GLY A 9 1.73 9.35 -35.99
CA GLY A 9 3.05 8.78 -36.22
C GLY A 9 3.99 9.63 -37.07
N GLY A 10 5.28 9.30 -36.94
CA GLY A 10 6.37 9.80 -37.76
C GLY A 10 7.71 9.21 -37.33
N THR A 11 8.18 8.20 -38.04
CA THR A 11 9.44 7.47 -37.83
C THR A 11 10.66 8.35 -38.16
N ARG A 12 11.75 8.24 -37.36
CA ARG A 12 13.15 8.28 -37.84
C ARG A 12 14.11 7.83 -36.73
N ALA A 13 14.86 6.76 -37.02
CA ALA A 13 15.90 6.21 -36.18
C ALA A 13 17.17 7.07 -36.21
N PHE A 14 17.77 7.32 -35.04
CA PHE A 14 19.15 7.78 -34.91
C PHE A 14 19.86 6.89 -33.88
N ILE A 15 20.93 6.23 -34.32
CA ILE A 15 21.86 5.48 -33.47
C ILE A 15 22.85 6.51 -32.91
N SER A 16 22.87 6.69 -31.59
CA SER A 16 23.91 7.46 -30.90
C SER A 16 24.62 6.57 -29.89
N VAL A 17 25.86 6.19 -30.20
CA VAL A 17 26.81 5.59 -29.26
C VAL A 17 27.30 6.72 -28.35
N SER A 18 27.14 6.57 -27.03
CA SER A 18 27.68 7.53 -26.05
C SER A 18 28.51 6.79 -24.99
N VAL A 19 29.75 7.23 -24.88
CA VAL A 19 30.81 6.70 -24.02
C VAL A 19 30.53 7.05 -22.55
N LEU A 20 30.62 6.05 -21.68
CA LEU A 20 30.43 6.16 -20.23
C LEU A 20 31.65 6.85 -19.58
N ALA A 21 31.45 8.03 -18.99
CA ALA A 21 32.41 8.65 -18.08
C ALA A 21 31.90 8.52 -16.64
N ALA A 22 32.57 7.68 -15.85
CA ALA A 22 32.28 7.49 -14.44
C ALA A 22 32.79 8.70 -13.64
N ALA A 23 31.88 9.42 -12.98
CA ALA A 23 32.21 10.37 -11.92
C ALA A 23 31.78 9.76 -10.58
N LEU A 24 32.77 9.39 -9.74
CA LEU A 24 32.54 9.06 -8.34
C LEU A 24 32.08 10.32 -7.60
N VAL A 25 30.89 10.27 -7.00
CA VAL A 25 30.45 11.26 -6.01
C VAL A 25 30.09 10.51 -4.73
N GLY A 26 30.67 10.98 -3.62
CA GLY A 26 30.62 10.36 -2.30
C GLY A 26 29.22 10.25 -1.69
N THR A 27 29.09 9.22 -0.87
CA THR A 27 27.88 8.67 -0.29
C THR A 27 27.26 9.52 0.82
N SER A 28 26.02 9.94 0.59
CA SER A 28 24.98 10.09 1.62
C SER A 28 23.62 9.88 0.92
N GLY A 29 23.40 8.66 0.43
CA GLY A 29 22.25 8.31 -0.40
C GLY A 29 21.10 7.79 0.43
N HIS A 30 20.17 8.67 0.83
CA HIS A 30 18.77 8.24 0.92
C HIS A 30 18.35 7.94 -0.52
N ALA A 31 17.82 6.73 -0.78
CA ALA A 31 17.44 6.31 -2.12
C ALA A 31 16.59 7.40 -2.80
N VAL A 32 17.03 7.83 -3.98
CA VAL A 32 16.31 8.81 -4.79
C VAL A 32 15.12 8.06 -5.39
N ALA A 33 13.89 8.43 -5.00
CA ALA A 33 12.67 7.89 -5.58
C ALA A 33 12.75 7.91 -7.12
N ASP A 34 12.69 6.74 -7.75
CA ASP A 34 12.99 6.53 -9.16
C ASP A 34 11.80 6.82 -10.12
N LYS A 35 10.68 7.32 -9.58
CA LYS A 35 9.41 7.52 -10.30
C LYS A 35 8.82 6.22 -10.90
N GLY A 36 9.18 5.05 -10.37
CA GLY A 36 8.56 3.75 -10.64
C GLY A 36 9.23 2.88 -11.71
N ALA A 37 10.27 3.35 -12.40
CA ALA A 37 10.83 2.63 -13.55
C ALA A 37 11.50 1.30 -13.16
N GLU A 38 12.28 1.28 -12.08
CA GLU A 38 12.88 0.07 -11.50
C GLU A 38 11.80 -0.84 -10.89
N HIS A 39 10.70 -0.25 -10.39
CA HIS A 39 9.59 -1.02 -9.83
C HIS A 39 8.77 -1.75 -10.90
N GLN A 40 8.83 -1.31 -12.17
CA GLN A 40 8.15 -1.92 -13.31
C GLN A 40 9.04 -2.94 -14.05
N SER A 41 10.35 -2.91 -13.82
CA SER A 41 11.29 -3.76 -14.52
C SER A 41 11.25 -5.21 -14.03
N ILE A 42 11.69 -6.13 -14.89
CA ILE A 42 11.96 -7.50 -14.47
C ILE A 42 13.03 -7.50 -13.36
N GLN A 43 12.73 -8.14 -12.23
CA GLN A 43 13.68 -8.21 -11.13
C GLN A 43 14.63 -9.40 -11.28
N ILE A 44 15.86 -9.21 -10.83
CA ILE A 44 16.79 -10.34 -10.63
C ILE A 44 16.28 -11.16 -9.45
N ARG A 45 16.32 -12.50 -9.58
CA ARG A 45 15.81 -13.41 -8.56
C ARG A 45 16.91 -13.78 -7.55
N PRO A 46 16.65 -13.82 -6.22
CA PRO A 46 15.38 -13.51 -5.55
C PRO A 46 14.91 -12.07 -5.75
N SER A 47 13.64 -11.91 -6.15
CA SER A 47 13.05 -10.58 -6.34
C SER A 47 12.66 -9.97 -5.02
N TYR A 48 12.90 -8.66 -4.89
CA TYR A 48 12.29 -7.87 -3.82
C TYR A 48 10.81 -7.64 -4.08
N LEU A 49 10.11 -7.25 -3.02
CA LEU A 49 8.73 -6.77 -3.04
C LEU A 49 8.69 -5.24 -3.27
N GLY A 50 7.51 -4.65 -3.30
CA GLY A 50 7.33 -3.24 -3.69
C GLY A 50 7.45 -3.02 -5.20
N VAL A 51 7.37 -4.09 -5.99
CA VAL A 51 7.52 -4.10 -7.45
C VAL A 51 6.22 -4.54 -8.14
N SER A 52 6.13 -4.29 -9.43
CA SER A 52 5.00 -4.63 -10.27
C SER A 52 4.69 -6.13 -10.23
N GLY A 53 3.42 -6.45 -10.08
CA GLY A 53 2.92 -7.80 -10.31
C GLY A 53 1.44 -7.82 -10.62
N SER A 54 0.99 -8.97 -11.11
CA SER A 54 -0.41 -9.20 -11.47
C SER A 54 -0.73 -10.69 -11.46
N ASN A 55 -2.02 -11.01 -11.53
CA ASN A 55 -2.44 -12.28 -12.09
C ASN A 55 -1.99 -12.36 -13.58
N ILE A 56 -1.67 -13.56 -14.06
CA ILE A 56 -1.39 -13.82 -15.48
C ILE A 56 -2.63 -13.66 -16.38
N ARG A 57 -3.81 -13.70 -15.78
CA ARG A 57 -5.10 -13.51 -16.45
C ARG A 57 -5.55 -12.07 -16.35
N PHE A 58 -6.43 -11.71 -17.27
CA PHE A 58 -7.11 -10.42 -17.33
C PHE A 58 -8.57 -10.66 -17.72
N GLN A 59 -9.42 -9.65 -17.54
CA GLN A 59 -10.84 -9.77 -17.89
C GLN A 59 -11.11 -9.17 -19.27
N VAL A 60 -12.04 -9.77 -20.01
CA VAL A 60 -12.56 -9.20 -21.26
C VAL A 60 -14.06 -8.99 -21.11
N VAL A 61 -14.49 -7.73 -21.07
CA VAL A 61 -15.90 -7.35 -20.92
C VAL A 61 -16.31 -6.54 -22.14
N ASN A 62 -17.33 -7.01 -22.87
CA ASN A 62 -17.83 -6.38 -24.09
C ASN A 62 -16.74 -6.07 -25.14
N GLY A 63 -15.70 -6.92 -25.22
CA GLY A 63 -14.58 -6.75 -26.15
C GLY A 63 -13.49 -5.78 -25.68
N SER A 64 -13.61 -5.20 -24.48
CA SER A 64 -12.55 -4.41 -23.84
C SER A 64 -11.79 -5.25 -22.83
N SER A 65 -10.45 -5.19 -22.87
CA SER A 65 -9.58 -5.88 -21.93
C SER A 65 -9.30 -5.00 -20.70
N TYR A 66 -9.38 -5.61 -19.51
CA TYR A 66 -9.12 -4.98 -18.22
C TYR A 66 -7.93 -5.70 -17.57
N CYS A 67 -6.80 -4.99 -17.50
CA CYS A 67 -5.56 -5.53 -16.96
C CYS A 67 -5.38 -5.05 -15.53
N TYR A 68 -5.27 -6.00 -14.62
CA TYR A 68 -5.11 -5.75 -13.21
C TYR A 68 -3.64 -5.90 -12.86
N ALA A 69 -2.88 -4.81 -12.94
CA ALA A 69 -1.53 -4.78 -12.41
C ALA A 69 -1.51 -3.90 -11.16
N GLY A 70 -0.62 -4.22 -10.24
CA GLY A 70 -0.46 -3.55 -8.98
C GLY A 70 0.94 -3.81 -8.45
N THR A 71 1.05 -3.83 -7.14
CA THR A 71 2.31 -4.06 -6.42
C THR A 71 2.23 -5.37 -5.66
N LEU A 72 3.30 -6.17 -5.74
CA LEU A 72 3.54 -7.28 -4.82
C LEU A 72 4.05 -6.70 -3.51
N GLY A 73 3.19 -6.62 -2.49
CA GLY A 73 3.36 -5.73 -1.35
C GLY A 73 4.29 -6.23 -0.27
N ALA A 74 4.01 -7.42 0.24
CA ALA A 74 4.67 -7.99 1.40
C ALA A 74 4.78 -9.51 1.28
N LEU A 75 5.69 -10.10 2.05
CA LEU A 75 5.74 -11.53 2.27
C LEU A 75 5.06 -11.83 3.61
N VAL A 76 4.16 -12.81 3.60
CA VAL A 76 3.44 -13.28 4.80
C VAL A 76 3.53 -14.80 4.89
N THR A 77 3.31 -15.37 6.07
CA THR A 77 3.45 -16.82 6.31
C THR A 77 2.44 -17.32 7.33
N ASP A 78 1.95 -18.54 7.14
CA ASP A 78 1.18 -19.28 8.16
C ASP A 78 2.10 -20.14 9.06
N GLY A 79 3.43 -20.00 8.90
CA GLY A 79 4.46 -20.79 9.58
C GLY A 79 4.87 -22.06 8.83
N ALA A 80 4.12 -22.50 7.82
CA ALA A 80 4.44 -23.64 6.97
C ALA A 80 4.78 -23.21 5.53
N GLU A 81 3.99 -22.32 4.96
CA GLU A 81 4.12 -21.78 3.62
C GLU A 81 4.33 -20.27 3.64
N SER A 82 4.90 -19.75 2.56
CA SER A 82 5.06 -18.31 2.35
C SER A 82 4.17 -17.85 1.21
N PHE A 83 3.66 -16.62 1.35
CA PHE A 83 2.75 -16.03 0.39
C PHE A 83 3.13 -14.58 0.10
N VAL A 84 3.00 -14.19 -1.16
CA VAL A 84 3.00 -12.77 -1.54
C VAL A 84 1.62 -12.20 -1.28
N LEU A 85 1.57 -11.11 -0.52
CA LEU A 85 0.37 -10.33 -0.23
C LEU A 85 0.23 -9.17 -1.24
N SER A 86 -0.99 -8.98 -1.75
CA SER A 86 -1.40 -7.82 -2.54
C SER A 86 -2.93 -7.64 -2.41
N ASN A 87 -3.54 -6.76 -3.21
CA ASN A 87 -4.98 -6.56 -3.19
C ASN A 87 -5.74 -7.67 -3.95
N ASN A 88 -7.02 -7.86 -3.58
CA ASN A 88 -7.96 -8.67 -4.36
C ASN A 88 -8.08 -8.12 -5.77
N HIS A 89 -8.31 -6.82 -5.92
CA HIS A 89 -8.49 -6.28 -7.27
C HIS A 89 -7.21 -6.39 -8.13
N VAL A 90 -6.04 -6.62 -7.54
CA VAL A 90 -4.78 -6.86 -8.27
C VAL A 90 -4.60 -8.33 -8.64
N LEU A 91 -4.67 -9.26 -7.67
CA LEU A 91 -4.37 -10.68 -7.91
C LEU A 91 -5.60 -11.55 -8.17
N ALA A 92 -6.76 -11.14 -7.67
CA ALA A 92 -8.01 -11.86 -7.76
C ALA A 92 -9.01 -11.28 -8.78
N LEU A 93 -8.59 -10.29 -9.57
CA LEU A 93 -9.38 -9.72 -10.68
C LEU A 93 -10.77 -9.28 -10.23
N GLU A 94 -10.88 -8.55 -9.12
CA GLU A 94 -12.17 -8.14 -8.53
C GLU A 94 -13.13 -9.33 -8.33
N ASN A 95 -12.63 -10.41 -7.72
CA ASN A 95 -13.29 -11.71 -7.51
C ASN A 95 -13.45 -12.62 -8.75
N ALA A 96 -12.95 -12.23 -9.92
CA ALA A 96 -13.10 -13.04 -11.14
C ALA A 96 -11.99 -14.09 -11.34
N ALA A 97 -10.90 -14.04 -10.54
CA ALA A 97 -9.82 -15.00 -10.63
C ALA A 97 -10.21 -16.38 -10.09
N THR A 98 -9.48 -17.38 -10.56
CA THR A 98 -9.55 -18.75 -10.07
C THR A 98 -8.36 -19.02 -9.15
N ILE A 99 -8.60 -19.63 -7.99
CA ILE A 99 -7.51 -20.12 -7.13
C ILE A 99 -6.63 -21.07 -7.95
N GLY A 100 -5.31 -20.91 -7.83
CA GLY A 100 -4.29 -21.58 -8.64
C GLY A 100 -3.84 -20.79 -9.87
N ASP A 101 -4.52 -19.67 -10.22
CA ASP A 101 -4.04 -18.78 -11.28
C ASP A 101 -2.62 -18.29 -10.95
N LYS A 102 -1.75 -18.23 -11.96
CA LYS A 102 -0.36 -17.80 -11.76
C LYS A 102 -0.27 -16.30 -11.49
N VAL A 103 0.61 -15.93 -10.59
CA VAL A 103 1.02 -14.55 -10.32
C VAL A 103 2.40 -14.32 -10.91
N ILE A 104 2.58 -13.20 -11.61
CA ILE A 104 3.81 -12.90 -12.37
C ILE A 104 4.46 -11.59 -11.91
N GLN A 105 5.77 -11.49 -12.13
CA GLN A 105 6.60 -10.29 -11.94
C GLN A 105 7.57 -10.17 -13.14
N PRO A 106 7.52 -9.06 -13.91
CA PRO A 106 6.63 -7.90 -13.75
C PRO A 106 5.18 -8.25 -14.08
N GLY A 107 4.24 -7.38 -13.71
CA GLY A 107 2.82 -7.55 -14.05
C GLY A 107 2.54 -7.32 -15.53
N LEU A 108 1.36 -7.74 -15.98
CA LEU A 108 0.93 -7.72 -17.39
C LEU A 108 1.00 -6.34 -18.08
N LEU A 109 0.94 -5.24 -17.33
CA LEU A 109 1.06 -3.88 -17.89
C LEU A 109 2.50 -3.45 -18.18
N ASP A 110 3.48 -4.10 -17.53
CA ASP A 110 4.87 -3.64 -17.49
C ASP A 110 5.83 -4.58 -18.26
N GLU A 111 5.33 -5.74 -18.69
CA GLU A 111 6.08 -6.78 -19.41
C GLU A 111 6.54 -6.39 -20.83
N ASN A 112 5.94 -5.38 -21.47
CA ASN A 112 6.16 -5.15 -22.91
C ASN A 112 6.25 -3.68 -23.38
N GLY A 113 6.25 -2.71 -22.47
CA GLY A 113 6.30 -1.29 -22.85
C GLY A 113 5.07 -0.78 -23.64
N ASP A 114 4.06 -1.63 -23.85
CA ASP A 114 2.73 -1.25 -24.32
C ASP A 114 1.74 -1.35 -23.15
N ALA A 115 1.62 -0.26 -22.41
CA ALA A 115 0.71 -0.13 -21.27
C ALA A 115 -0.79 -0.27 -21.64
N ASN A 116 -1.13 -0.48 -22.92
CA ASN A 116 -2.50 -0.70 -23.39
C ASN A 116 -2.83 -2.16 -23.73
N SER A 117 -1.88 -3.08 -23.62
CA SER A 117 -2.12 -4.50 -23.90
C SER A 117 -1.93 -5.32 -22.63
N CYS A 118 -2.99 -6.03 -22.19
CA CYS A 118 -2.92 -6.92 -21.03
C CYS A 118 -2.04 -8.16 -21.25
N SER A 119 -1.53 -8.38 -22.45
CA SER A 119 -0.56 -9.43 -22.74
C SER A 119 0.04 -9.20 -24.12
N ALA A 120 1.27 -9.65 -24.35
CA ALA A 120 1.72 -9.91 -25.71
C ALA A 120 1.25 -11.32 -26.13
N ALA A 121 0.51 -11.39 -27.24
CA ALA A 121 0.02 -12.67 -27.75
C ALA A 121 1.18 -13.63 -28.06
N GLY A 122 1.17 -14.82 -27.45
CA GLY A 122 2.18 -15.87 -27.67
C GLY A 122 3.39 -15.82 -26.73
N THR A 123 3.39 -14.97 -25.71
CA THR A 123 4.44 -14.94 -24.68
C THR A 123 4.36 -16.15 -23.77
N ASP A 124 5.49 -16.82 -23.55
CA ASP A 124 5.65 -17.80 -22.46
C ASP A 124 5.94 -17.06 -21.16
N TYR A 125 4.97 -17.06 -20.25
CA TYR A 125 5.08 -16.38 -18.96
C TYR A 125 5.72 -17.22 -17.86
N SER A 126 6.04 -18.49 -18.14
CA SER A 126 6.66 -19.40 -17.18
C SER A 126 7.87 -18.83 -16.42
N PRO A 127 8.81 -18.06 -17.03
CA PRO A 127 9.94 -17.49 -16.29
C PRO A 127 9.59 -16.30 -15.39
N TYR A 128 8.40 -15.71 -15.54
CA TYR A 128 7.95 -14.57 -14.75
C TYR A 128 7.07 -14.96 -13.57
N VAL A 129 6.62 -16.23 -13.51
CA VAL A 129 5.78 -16.73 -12.41
C VAL A 129 6.54 -16.65 -11.11
N VAL A 130 5.94 -16.00 -10.11
CA VAL A 130 6.46 -15.89 -8.73
C VAL A 130 5.62 -16.66 -7.73
N GLY A 131 4.39 -17.04 -8.08
CA GLY A 131 3.52 -17.81 -7.20
C GLY A 131 2.17 -18.16 -7.85
N GLU A 132 1.29 -18.73 -7.04
CA GLU A 132 -0.07 -19.13 -7.42
C GLU A 132 -1.08 -18.50 -6.46
N LEU A 133 -2.10 -17.82 -6.98
CA LEU A 133 -3.19 -17.27 -6.19
C LEU A 133 -3.77 -18.38 -5.30
N SER A 134 -3.72 -18.18 -3.98
CA SER A 134 -4.08 -19.22 -3.02
C SER A 134 -5.34 -18.88 -2.26
N ASN A 135 -5.54 -17.60 -1.92
CA ASN A 135 -6.75 -17.12 -1.29
C ASN A 135 -6.97 -15.63 -1.57
N TYR A 136 -8.20 -15.17 -1.45
CA TYR A 136 -8.55 -13.75 -1.46
C TYR A 136 -9.83 -13.52 -0.65
N VAL A 137 -9.98 -12.33 -0.08
CA VAL A 137 -11.24 -11.93 0.55
C VAL A 137 -12.16 -11.40 -0.53
N PRO A 138 -13.36 -11.98 -0.75
CA PRO A 138 -14.25 -11.50 -1.78
C PRO A 138 -14.76 -10.08 -1.50
N LEU A 139 -14.66 -9.21 -2.50
CA LEU A 139 -15.22 -7.86 -2.45
C LEU A 139 -16.76 -7.92 -2.53
N ALA A 140 -17.43 -7.39 -1.51
CA ALA A 140 -18.88 -7.22 -1.46
C ALA A 140 -19.27 -5.87 -2.08
N PHE A 141 -19.54 -5.85 -3.39
CA PHE A 141 -20.05 -4.66 -4.08
C PHE A 141 -21.47 -4.33 -3.59
N GLY A 142 -21.68 -3.06 -3.22
CA GLY A 142 -22.91 -2.61 -2.53
C GLY A 142 -23.05 -3.06 -1.08
N GLY A 143 -22.04 -3.74 -0.53
CA GLY A 143 -21.96 -4.15 0.87
C GLY A 143 -20.80 -3.48 1.62
N ILE A 144 -20.62 -3.90 2.87
CA ILE A 144 -19.54 -3.46 3.76
C ILE A 144 -18.37 -4.43 3.64
N ASN A 145 -17.16 -3.89 3.52
CA ASN A 145 -15.90 -4.59 3.40
C ASN A 145 -14.94 -4.10 4.49
N THR A 146 -14.03 -4.96 4.92
CA THR A 146 -12.96 -4.58 5.86
C THR A 146 -11.60 -4.58 5.20
N VAL A 147 -11.40 -5.42 4.19
CA VAL A 147 -10.11 -5.58 3.49
C VAL A 147 -10.32 -5.84 2.00
N ASP A 148 -9.38 -5.35 1.19
CA ASP A 148 -9.20 -5.68 -0.22
C ASP A 148 -7.86 -6.39 -0.34
N ALA A 149 -7.86 -7.72 -0.24
CA ALA A 149 -6.61 -8.47 -0.10
C ALA A 149 -6.67 -9.84 -0.78
N ALA A 150 -5.53 -10.28 -1.25
CA ALA A 150 -5.27 -11.58 -1.83
C ALA A 150 -3.85 -12.04 -1.53
N ILE A 151 -3.67 -13.35 -1.40
CA ILE A 151 -2.38 -13.98 -1.17
C ILE A 151 -2.08 -15.01 -2.25
N ALA A 152 -0.83 -15.07 -2.69
CA ALA A 152 -0.35 -16.05 -3.64
C ALA A 152 0.79 -16.87 -3.03
N ARG A 153 0.62 -18.19 -2.92
CA ARG A 153 1.64 -19.11 -2.40
C ARG A 153 2.84 -19.06 -3.33
N ILE A 154 4.01 -18.89 -2.73
CA ILE A 154 5.27 -18.98 -3.44
C ILE A 154 5.91 -20.33 -3.14
N ASP A 155 6.55 -20.91 -4.15
CA ASP A 155 7.34 -22.11 -3.94
C ASP A 155 8.66 -21.72 -3.24
N PRO A 156 9.26 -22.63 -2.44
CA PRO A 156 10.58 -22.41 -1.85
C PRO A 156 11.61 -21.99 -2.90
N CYS A 157 12.59 -21.18 -2.48
CA CYS A 157 13.59 -20.59 -3.37
C CYS A 157 14.61 -21.59 -3.93
N ASP A 158 14.16 -22.49 -4.80
CA ASP A 158 14.98 -23.42 -5.57
C ASP A 158 14.82 -23.25 -7.10
N GLY A 159 14.00 -22.29 -7.55
CA GLY A 159 13.68 -22.03 -8.96
C GLY A 159 13.67 -20.55 -9.41
N ALA A 160 13.27 -20.31 -10.67
CA ALA A 160 13.31 -19.01 -11.36
C ALA A 160 12.25 -17.98 -10.92
N GLY A 161 11.33 -18.35 -10.02
CA GLY A 161 10.25 -17.50 -9.49
C GLY A 161 10.50 -16.93 -8.09
N CYS A 162 11.70 -17.13 -7.55
CA CYS A 162 11.99 -16.86 -6.14
C CYS A 162 11.77 -15.39 -5.74
N ILE A 163 10.98 -15.19 -4.68
CA ILE A 163 10.88 -13.95 -3.92
C ILE A 163 11.90 -14.01 -2.78
N ASP A 164 12.50 -12.88 -2.42
CA ASP A 164 13.41 -12.81 -1.30
C ASP A 164 12.79 -13.38 -0.02
N PRO A 165 13.34 -14.46 0.56
CA PRO A 165 12.79 -15.09 1.75
C PRO A 165 12.84 -14.20 3.00
N GLN A 166 13.61 -13.10 2.97
CA GLN A 166 13.62 -12.10 4.05
C GLN A 166 12.49 -11.06 3.91
N GLY A 167 11.69 -11.12 2.85
CA GLY A 167 10.56 -10.21 2.63
C GLY A 167 10.97 -8.75 2.38
N ARG A 168 12.20 -8.51 1.89
CA ARG A 168 12.68 -7.14 1.64
C ARG A 168 11.87 -6.44 0.55
N ILE A 169 11.58 -5.16 0.79
CA ILE A 169 10.85 -4.28 -0.12
C ILE A 169 11.86 -3.34 -0.79
N LEU A 170 11.80 -3.21 -2.12
CA LEU A 170 12.64 -2.29 -2.89
C LEU A 170 12.51 -0.86 -2.33
N ASP A 171 13.62 -0.15 -2.17
CA ASP A 171 13.74 1.19 -1.55
C ASP A 171 13.41 1.32 -0.06
N ILE A 172 12.86 0.30 0.60
CA ILE A 172 12.59 0.30 2.05
C ILE A 172 13.57 -0.62 2.80
N GLY A 173 13.87 -1.80 2.25
CA GLY A 173 14.70 -2.83 2.87
C GLY A 173 13.88 -3.83 3.69
N GLY A 174 14.49 -4.34 4.76
CA GLY A 174 13.85 -5.33 5.65
C GLY A 174 12.76 -4.72 6.52
N LEU A 175 11.79 -5.54 6.91
CA LEU A 175 10.68 -5.17 7.81
C LEU A 175 10.82 -5.87 9.15
N SER A 176 10.12 -5.37 10.16
CA SER A 176 9.81 -6.15 11.35
C SER A 176 8.78 -7.22 11.00
N ASP A 177 8.85 -8.37 11.67
CA ASP A 177 7.79 -9.39 11.69
C ASP A 177 6.60 -8.99 12.58
N ASP A 178 6.76 -7.97 13.42
CA ASP A 178 5.70 -7.31 14.16
C ASP A 178 4.97 -6.23 13.32
N THR A 179 3.71 -5.96 13.70
CA THR A 179 2.90 -4.86 13.17
C THR A 179 2.82 -3.71 14.16
N VAL A 180 2.28 -2.57 13.72
CA VAL A 180 1.84 -1.53 14.67
C VAL A 180 0.70 -2.04 15.55
N ASP A 181 0.57 -1.46 16.74
CA ASP A 181 -0.52 -1.73 17.68
C ASP A 181 -1.76 -0.89 17.33
N PHE A 182 -2.90 -1.54 17.12
CA PHE A 182 -4.18 -0.91 16.84
C PHE A 182 -5.07 -0.73 18.08
N THR A 183 -4.58 -1.07 19.28
CA THR A 183 -5.34 -0.96 20.54
C THR A 183 -5.67 0.50 20.87
N ASN A 184 -4.73 1.42 20.63
CA ASN A 184 -4.95 2.85 20.81
C ASN A 184 -4.81 3.58 19.47
N LEU A 185 -5.93 3.74 18.76
CA LEU A 185 -5.94 4.37 17.43
C LEU A 185 -5.44 5.82 17.43
N GLN A 186 -5.44 6.49 18.59
CA GLN A 186 -4.87 7.82 18.71
C GLN A 186 -3.38 7.88 18.40
N ASP A 187 -2.63 6.86 18.79
CA ASP A 187 -1.17 6.82 18.63
C ASP A 187 -0.77 6.64 17.16
N LEU A 188 -1.71 6.24 16.31
CA LEU A 188 -1.50 6.11 14.87
C LEU A 188 -1.66 7.44 14.14
N VAL A 189 -2.50 8.37 14.61
CA VAL A 189 -2.70 9.66 13.92
C VAL A 189 -1.42 10.49 13.98
N GLY A 190 -0.93 10.90 12.82
CA GLY A 190 0.34 11.61 12.65
C GLY A 190 1.57 10.71 12.57
N LEU A 191 1.42 9.38 12.70
CA LEU A 191 2.53 8.44 12.58
C LEU A 191 3.16 8.55 11.18
N ALA A 192 4.48 8.70 11.14
CA ALA A 192 5.25 8.76 9.90
C ALA A 192 5.27 7.39 9.23
N VAL A 193 4.92 7.36 7.94
CA VAL A 193 4.75 6.15 7.15
C VAL A 193 5.39 6.30 5.78
N GLN A 194 5.72 5.16 5.19
CA GLN A 194 6.30 5.05 3.87
C GLN A 194 5.70 3.85 3.13
N LYS A 195 5.77 3.89 1.80
CA LYS A 195 5.43 2.76 0.94
C LYS A 195 6.31 2.74 -0.29
N SER A 196 6.51 1.56 -0.84
CA SER A 196 7.19 1.34 -2.12
C SER A 196 6.23 0.60 -3.05
N GLY A 197 6.01 1.16 -4.24
CA GLY A 197 4.96 0.69 -5.15
C GLY A 197 5.29 0.88 -6.62
N ARG A 198 4.60 0.12 -7.47
CA ARG A 198 4.92 -0.03 -8.91
C ARG A 198 5.05 1.30 -9.66
N THR A 199 4.29 2.33 -9.29
CA THR A 199 4.16 3.55 -10.11
C THR A 199 4.85 4.74 -9.50
N THR A 200 4.74 4.92 -8.19
CA THR A 200 5.36 6.07 -7.53
C THR A 200 6.69 5.75 -6.87
N GLY A 201 7.09 4.48 -6.82
CA GLY A 201 8.26 4.02 -6.07
C GLY A 201 8.11 4.32 -4.59
N LEU A 202 9.20 4.72 -3.93
CA LEU A 202 9.17 5.16 -2.54
C LEU A 202 8.42 6.50 -2.37
N THR A 203 7.39 6.53 -1.51
CA THR A 203 6.76 7.76 -1.02
C THR A 203 6.68 7.75 0.50
N THR A 204 6.73 8.94 1.08
CA THR A 204 6.60 9.17 2.52
C THR A 204 5.40 10.05 2.83
N GLY A 205 4.86 9.91 4.03
CA GLY A 205 3.66 10.59 4.47
C GLY A 205 3.37 10.37 5.94
N SER A 206 2.16 10.73 6.35
CA SER A 206 1.66 10.47 7.70
C SER A 206 0.20 10.00 7.66
N ILE A 207 -0.17 9.21 8.67
CA ILE A 207 -1.56 8.82 8.88
C ILE A 207 -2.35 10.07 9.26
N ALA A 208 -3.29 10.47 8.41
CA ALA A 208 -4.10 11.67 8.61
C ALA A 208 -5.46 11.37 9.26
N ALA A 209 -5.94 10.13 9.17
CA ALA A 209 -7.13 9.68 9.90
C ALA A 209 -7.17 8.15 10.03
N VAL A 210 -7.93 7.69 11.03
CA VAL A 210 -8.16 6.28 11.35
C VAL A 210 -9.65 5.98 11.46
N GLY A 211 -9.99 4.68 11.48
CA GLY A 211 -11.37 4.22 11.59
C GLY A 211 -12.22 4.65 10.39
N VAL A 212 -11.61 4.91 9.23
CA VAL A 212 -12.26 5.57 8.09
C VAL A 212 -13.31 4.66 7.46
N SER A 213 -14.51 5.21 7.26
CA SER A 213 -15.59 4.61 6.49
C SER A 213 -15.66 5.32 5.14
N VAL A 214 -15.48 4.60 4.04
CA VAL A 214 -15.32 5.20 2.70
C VAL A 214 -15.95 4.35 1.61
N THR A 215 -16.56 4.99 0.63
CA THR A 215 -17.02 4.30 -0.59
C THR A 215 -15.98 4.44 -1.69
N VAL A 216 -15.50 3.29 -2.17
CA VAL A 216 -14.48 3.19 -3.20
C VAL A 216 -15.10 2.66 -4.49
N THR A 217 -14.78 3.31 -5.62
CA THR A 217 -15.23 2.86 -6.94
C THR A 217 -14.16 1.99 -7.60
N TYR A 218 -14.61 0.86 -8.13
CA TYR A 218 -13.85 -0.14 -8.88
C TYR A 218 -14.31 -0.13 -10.36
N ASP A 219 -13.79 -1.05 -11.18
CA ASP A 219 -14.19 -1.14 -12.59
C ASP A 219 -15.65 -1.60 -12.75
N PHE A 220 -16.10 -2.52 -11.90
CA PHE A 220 -17.43 -3.16 -12.04
C PHE A 220 -18.44 -2.81 -10.94
N GLY A 221 -18.09 -1.89 -10.03
CA GLY A 221 -19.01 -1.46 -8.99
C GLY A 221 -18.38 -0.53 -7.96
N SER A 222 -19.12 -0.28 -6.89
CA SER A 222 -18.62 0.43 -5.71
C SER A 222 -18.75 -0.46 -4.49
N ALA A 223 -17.78 -0.36 -3.60
CA ALA A 223 -17.74 -1.09 -2.34
C ALA A 223 -17.48 -0.10 -1.19
N THR A 224 -18.21 -0.28 -0.09
CA THR A 224 -17.99 0.51 1.12
C THR A 224 -17.02 -0.24 2.02
N PHE A 225 -16.03 0.47 2.54
CA PHE A 225 -15.03 -0.06 3.46
C PHE A 225 -15.11 0.65 4.80
N GLU A 226 -14.96 -0.10 5.89
CA GLU A 226 -14.97 0.42 7.27
C GLU A 226 -13.66 0.07 7.99
N ASP A 227 -13.29 0.89 8.99
CA ASP A 227 -12.04 0.78 9.76
C ASP A 227 -10.77 0.89 8.91
N GLN A 228 -10.78 1.81 7.95
CA GLN A 228 -9.63 2.07 7.10
C GLN A 228 -8.69 3.13 7.68
N ILE A 229 -7.51 3.23 7.10
CA ILE A 229 -6.49 4.24 7.43
C ILE A 229 -6.39 5.20 6.25
N LEU A 230 -6.48 6.51 6.49
CA LEU A 230 -6.23 7.53 5.47
C LEU A 230 -4.84 8.12 5.66
N VAL A 231 -4.08 8.19 4.57
CA VAL A 231 -2.70 8.68 4.55
C VAL A 231 -2.56 9.89 3.63
N GLY A 232 -1.90 10.93 4.13
CA GLY A 232 -1.47 12.09 3.34
C GLY A 232 0.01 12.00 3.01
N GLY A 233 0.40 12.43 1.80
CA GLY A 233 1.80 12.44 1.37
C GLY A 233 2.53 13.73 1.71
N ASP A 234 3.82 13.64 2.06
CA ASP A 234 4.63 14.80 2.44
C ASP A 234 4.96 15.72 1.26
N LYS A 235 5.07 15.14 0.06
CA LYS A 235 5.56 15.80 -1.16
C LYS A 235 4.60 15.62 -2.35
N GLY A 236 3.30 15.70 -2.08
CA GLY A 236 2.23 15.57 -3.08
C GLY A 236 1.44 14.29 -2.90
N ALA A 237 0.96 13.71 -4.02
CA ALA A 237 0.19 12.48 -3.98
C ALA A 237 1.00 11.34 -3.38
N PHE A 238 0.47 10.71 -2.33
CA PHE A 238 1.08 9.57 -1.67
C PHE A 238 0.99 8.30 -2.53
N ILE A 239 -0.05 8.20 -3.35
CA ILE A 239 -0.38 7.01 -4.12
C ILE A 239 -0.89 7.39 -5.52
N LYS A 240 -0.67 6.53 -6.51
CA LYS A 240 -1.29 6.62 -7.85
C LYS A 240 -1.81 5.28 -8.33
N ALA A 241 -2.61 5.33 -9.40
CA ALA A 241 -3.03 4.17 -10.17
C ALA A 241 -1.81 3.35 -10.57
N GLY A 242 -1.62 2.19 -9.96
CA GLY A 242 -0.24 1.84 -9.63
C GLY A 242 -0.05 0.95 -8.44
N ASP A 243 -0.10 1.66 -7.34
CA ASP A 243 0.56 1.26 -6.11
C ASP A 243 -0.36 0.39 -5.25
N SER A 244 -1.56 0.07 -5.73
CA SER A 244 -2.44 -0.91 -5.10
C SER A 244 -1.69 -2.19 -4.79
N GLY A 245 -1.85 -2.67 -3.57
CA GLY A 245 -1.14 -3.82 -3.03
C GLY A 245 0.19 -3.47 -2.36
N SER A 246 0.65 -2.21 -2.41
CA SER A 246 1.86 -1.80 -1.69
C SER A 246 1.63 -1.87 -0.19
N LEU A 247 2.63 -2.37 0.54
CA LEU A 247 2.61 -2.31 1.99
C LEU A 247 2.83 -0.86 2.47
N LEU A 248 1.95 -0.39 3.33
CA LEU A 248 2.18 0.79 4.17
C LEU A 248 2.97 0.35 5.41
N ALA A 249 4.17 0.87 5.57
CA ALA A 249 5.04 0.59 6.71
C ALA A 249 5.37 1.86 7.49
N THR A 250 5.76 1.73 8.75
CA THR A 250 6.26 2.87 9.52
C THR A 250 7.57 3.39 8.93
N GLN A 251 7.86 4.67 9.18
CA GLN A 251 9.13 5.29 8.83
C GLN A 251 9.88 5.66 10.12
N PRO A 252 10.62 4.71 10.73
CA PRO A 252 11.34 4.97 11.96
C PRO A 252 12.46 6.00 11.75
N ALA A 253 12.61 6.92 12.70
CA ALA A 253 13.59 8.01 12.62
C ALA A 253 15.04 7.61 12.98
N GLY A 254 15.26 6.37 13.47
CA GLY A 254 16.55 5.90 13.98
C GLY A 254 17.16 4.80 13.11
N ALA A 255 18.48 4.89 12.89
CA ALA A 255 19.24 3.84 12.22
C ALA A 255 19.12 2.52 13.01
N GLY A 256 18.74 1.43 12.33
CA GLY A 256 18.62 0.09 12.92
C GLY A 256 17.24 -0.29 13.48
N ALA A 257 16.26 0.62 13.50
CA ALA A 257 14.88 0.25 13.76
C ALA A 257 14.20 -0.21 12.47
N LEU A 258 13.61 -1.41 12.49
CA LEU A 258 12.93 -1.96 11.32
C LEU A 258 11.52 -1.34 11.19
N PRO A 259 11.11 -0.95 9.97
CA PRO A 259 9.73 -0.58 9.69
C PRO A 259 8.74 -1.68 10.10
N GLN A 260 7.67 -1.31 10.78
CA GLN A 260 6.57 -2.20 11.12
C GLN A 260 5.46 -2.05 10.08
N ALA A 261 4.75 -3.14 9.80
CA ALA A 261 3.61 -3.08 8.90
C ALA A 261 2.44 -2.30 9.55
N VAL A 262 1.79 -1.46 8.74
CA VAL A 262 0.66 -0.60 9.14
C VAL A 262 -0.59 -0.98 8.36
N GLY A 263 -0.47 -1.18 7.04
CA GLY A 263 -1.65 -1.47 6.23
C GLY A 263 -1.33 -1.90 4.82
N LEU A 264 -2.36 -2.27 4.09
CA LEU A 264 -2.30 -2.62 2.67
C LEU A 264 -3.03 -1.55 1.87
N LEU A 265 -2.31 -0.81 1.04
CA LEU A 265 -2.87 0.28 0.24
C LEU A 265 -3.71 -0.28 -0.90
N PHE A 266 -4.91 0.27 -1.12
CA PHE A 266 -5.82 -0.23 -2.16
C PHE A 266 -6.59 0.86 -2.92
N ALA A 267 -6.63 2.08 -2.40
CA ALA A 267 -7.38 3.16 -3.02
C ALA A 267 -6.73 4.52 -2.78
N GLY A 268 -7.13 5.50 -3.58
CA GLY A 268 -6.77 6.89 -3.38
C GLY A 268 -7.76 7.83 -4.03
N SER A 269 -7.48 9.13 -3.92
CA SER A 269 -8.34 10.18 -4.47
C SER A 269 -7.58 11.14 -5.37
N VAL A 270 -8.33 12.01 -6.06
CA VAL A 270 -7.76 13.08 -6.90
C VAL A 270 -6.97 14.12 -6.10
N SER A 271 -7.17 14.22 -4.78
CA SER A 271 -6.35 15.07 -3.91
C SER A 271 -5.03 14.40 -3.53
N GLY A 272 -4.80 13.15 -3.92
CA GLY A 272 -3.55 12.42 -3.70
C GLY A 272 -3.44 11.75 -2.33
N VAL A 273 -4.53 11.69 -1.55
CA VAL A 273 -4.58 10.88 -0.32
C VAL A 273 -4.77 9.41 -0.68
N ALA A 274 -4.31 8.54 0.20
CA ALA A 274 -4.46 7.10 0.07
C ALA A 274 -5.33 6.51 1.17
N ILE A 275 -5.95 5.37 0.88
CA ILE A 275 -6.66 4.54 1.84
C ILE A 275 -5.94 3.18 1.92
N ALA A 276 -5.67 2.74 3.14
CA ALA A 276 -5.12 1.42 3.43
C ALA A 276 -6.08 0.60 4.31
N ASN A 277 -6.16 -0.69 4.02
CA ASN A 277 -6.72 -1.66 4.94
C ASN A 277 -5.77 -1.82 6.14
N ARG A 278 -6.30 -1.94 7.36
CA ARG A 278 -5.45 -2.21 8.53
C ARG A 278 -4.77 -3.57 8.38
N ILE A 279 -3.47 -3.62 8.66
CA ILE A 279 -2.70 -4.85 8.44
C ILE A 279 -3.17 -5.99 9.36
N ASP A 280 -3.57 -5.70 10.59
CA ASP A 280 -4.04 -6.72 11.53
C ASP A 280 -5.28 -7.46 11.03
N LYS A 281 -6.23 -6.75 10.40
CA LYS A 281 -7.40 -7.35 9.76
C LYS A 281 -7.06 -8.15 8.51
N VAL A 282 -6.07 -7.70 7.73
CA VAL A 282 -5.61 -8.42 6.53
C VAL A 282 -4.96 -9.74 6.93
N LEU A 283 -4.06 -9.71 7.91
CA LEU A 283 -3.38 -10.89 8.44
C LEU A 283 -4.38 -11.88 9.06
N ALA A 284 -5.31 -11.40 9.88
CA ALA A 284 -6.35 -12.23 10.49
C ALA A 284 -7.28 -12.88 9.47
N ALA A 285 -7.54 -12.23 8.32
CA ALA A 285 -8.40 -12.80 7.28
C ALA A 285 -7.79 -14.04 6.60
N PHE A 286 -6.46 -14.19 6.66
CA PHE A 286 -5.74 -15.32 6.07
C PHE A 286 -5.05 -16.23 7.09
N ASP A 287 -5.11 -15.90 8.38
CA ASP A 287 -4.38 -16.59 9.46
C ASP A 287 -2.86 -16.64 9.22
N VAL A 288 -2.29 -15.51 8.84
CA VAL A 288 -0.85 -15.36 8.51
C VAL A 288 -0.19 -14.27 9.35
N GLY A 289 1.12 -14.37 9.57
CA GLY A 289 1.98 -13.33 10.12
C GLY A 289 2.83 -12.64 9.05
N MET A 290 3.38 -11.48 9.38
CA MET A 290 4.38 -10.83 8.53
C MET A 290 5.66 -11.66 8.51
N VAL A 291 6.28 -11.81 7.34
CA VAL A 291 7.69 -12.21 7.29
C VAL A 291 8.53 -10.95 7.47
N GLY A 292 9.46 -11.01 8.40
CA GLY A 292 10.37 -9.93 8.70
C GLY A 292 11.75 -10.41 9.12
N CYS A 293 12.55 -9.42 9.47
CA CYS A 293 13.95 -9.51 9.80
C CYS A 293 14.16 -9.33 11.29
N THR A 294 15.12 -10.05 11.88
CA THR A 294 15.60 -9.75 13.23
C THR A 294 16.92 -8.99 13.14
N ALA A 295 16.92 -7.67 13.41
CA ALA A 295 18.05 -6.73 13.57
C ALA A 295 19.20 -6.67 12.52
N ASP A 296 19.53 -7.77 11.83
CA ASP A 296 20.68 -7.97 10.95
C ASP A 296 20.25 -8.27 9.50
N CYS A 297 19.14 -7.70 9.04
CA CYS A 297 18.88 -7.67 7.60
C CYS A 297 19.79 -6.63 6.97
N GLY A 298 20.95 -7.09 6.50
CA GLY A 298 21.89 -6.29 5.74
C GLY A 298 21.15 -5.49 4.67
N ASP A 299 21.45 -4.20 4.61
CA ASP A 299 21.08 -3.35 3.51
C ASP A 299 21.63 -4.01 2.24
N GLY A 300 20.73 -4.59 1.45
CA GLY A 300 21.09 -5.26 0.21
C GLY A 300 21.47 -4.25 -0.86
N GLY A 301 22.46 -3.40 -0.61
CA GLY A 301 23.24 -2.71 -1.61
C GLY A 301 24.12 -3.75 -2.31
N ALA A 302 23.98 -3.84 -3.62
CA ALA A 302 24.81 -4.70 -4.45
C ALA A 302 26.32 -4.49 -4.16
N THR A 303 26.97 -5.55 -3.68
CA THR A 303 28.41 -5.87 -3.75
C THR A 303 29.45 -4.75 -3.56
N SER A 304 30.28 -4.87 -2.51
CA SER A 304 31.75 -5.01 -2.67
C SER A 304 32.37 -5.59 -1.39
N GLY A 305 33.29 -6.53 -1.56
CA GLY A 305 33.77 -7.41 -0.49
C GLY A 305 34.79 -6.79 0.47
N GLY A 306 34.90 -7.38 1.65
CA GLY A 306 35.95 -7.08 2.62
C GLY A 306 35.91 -8.05 3.80
N LYS A 307 37.00 -8.79 3.98
CA LYS A 307 37.19 -9.87 4.97
C LYS A 307 37.21 -9.38 6.43
N GLY A 308 36.56 -10.16 7.30
CA GLY A 308 37.23 -10.84 8.43
C GLY A 308 37.30 -10.13 9.79
N GLY A 309 36.89 -10.85 10.84
CA GLY A 309 37.32 -10.60 12.22
C GLY A 309 36.27 -10.94 13.28
N GLY A 310 36.34 -12.15 13.84
CA GLY A 310 35.47 -12.59 14.93
C GLY A 310 35.83 -11.99 16.29
N GLY A 311 34.89 -12.08 17.23
CA GLY A 311 35.11 -11.78 18.65
C GLY A 311 33.81 -11.85 19.44
N GLY A 312 33.58 -12.97 20.13
CA GLY A 312 32.47 -13.15 21.06
C GLY A 312 32.61 -12.31 22.33
N GLY A 313 31.48 -11.94 22.92
CA GLY A 313 31.42 -11.28 24.22
C GLY A 313 29.99 -11.08 24.68
N GLY A 314 29.49 -11.99 25.52
CA GLY A 314 28.21 -11.82 26.20
C GLY A 314 28.26 -10.65 27.19
N GLY A 315 27.22 -9.82 27.17
CA GLY A 315 27.04 -8.71 28.10
C GLY A 315 25.55 -8.53 28.42
N LYS A 316 25.17 -8.93 29.63
CA LYS A 316 23.89 -8.54 30.27
C LYS A 316 24.00 -7.12 30.83
N GLY A 317 22.88 -6.40 30.82
CA GLY A 317 22.64 -5.16 31.57
C GLY A 317 22.28 -4.00 30.63
N GLY A 318 21.32 -3.14 30.92
CA GLY A 318 20.49 -2.93 32.09
C GLY A 318 19.53 -1.78 31.74
N GLY A 319 18.36 -1.77 32.39
CA GLY A 319 17.30 -0.81 32.10
C GLY A 319 17.70 0.65 32.35
N GLY A 320 17.31 1.52 31.42
CA GLY A 320 17.27 2.97 31.57
C GLY A 320 15.83 3.45 31.45
N LYS A 321 15.24 3.83 32.59
CA LYS A 321 13.95 4.53 32.67
C LYS A 321 14.13 6.02 32.38
N GLY A 322 13.20 6.60 31.62
CA GLY A 322 12.93 8.03 31.48
C GLY A 322 12.07 8.25 30.22
N ASN A 323 10.89 8.88 30.21
CA ASN A 323 10.18 9.73 31.15
C ASN A 323 8.69 9.33 31.22
N GLY A 324 8.06 9.60 32.36
CA GLY A 324 6.78 9.07 32.80
C GLY A 324 5.53 9.31 31.93
N PRO A 325 4.43 8.60 32.24
CA PRO A 325 3.18 8.61 31.49
C PRO A 325 2.41 9.90 31.76
N ARG A 326 2.06 10.64 30.70
CA ARG A 326 0.92 11.56 30.73
C ARG A 326 -0.34 10.69 30.65
N GLY A 327 -0.89 10.41 31.83
CA GLY A 327 -1.90 9.40 32.06
C GLY A 327 -3.23 9.58 31.32
N GLY A 328 -3.80 8.46 30.87
CA GLY A 328 -5.10 7.95 31.29
C GLY A 328 -6.39 8.69 30.91
N ALA A 329 -6.35 9.94 30.47
CA ALA A 329 -7.54 10.72 30.10
C ALA A 329 -7.66 11.00 28.60
N VAL A 330 -6.60 10.74 27.82
CA VAL A 330 -6.53 11.14 26.41
C VAL A 330 -6.94 10.02 25.46
N ALA A 331 -6.65 8.75 25.79
CA ALA A 331 -7.11 7.58 25.02
C ALA A 331 -8.64 7.53 24.86
N ALA A 332 -9.40 8.12 25.79
CA ALA A 332 -10.86 8.22 25.72
C ALA A 332 -11.36 9.16 24.60
N GLY A 333 -10.50 10.02 24.04
CA GLY A 333 -10.90 11.08 23.14
C GLY A 333 -11.38 10.58 21.77
N LEU A 334 -10.59 9.72 21.13
CA LEU A 334 -10.93 9.18 19.81
C LEU A 334 -12.03 8.12 19.89
N ASP A 335 -12.09 7.34 20.96
CA ASP A 335 -13.19 6.39 21.22
C ASP A 335 -14.54 7.13 21.32
N MET A 336 -14.58 8.24 22.08
CA MET A 336 -15.76 9.08 22.20
C MET A 336 -16.15 9.70 20.84
N ALA A 337 -15.18 10.18 20.06
CA ALA A 337 -15.43 10.66 18.70
C ALA A 337 -15.96 9.55 17.77
N ALA A 338 -15.47 8.32 17.92
CA ALA A 338 -15.95 7.15 17.18
C ALA A 338 -17.42 6.84 17.49
N GLU A 339 -17.79 6.84 18.77
CA GLU A 339 -19.18 6.62 19.20
C GLU A 339 -20.12 7.71 18.67
N VAL A 340 -19.70 8.97 18.77
CA VAL A 340 -20.46 10.11 18.25
C VAL A 340 -20.63 9.98 16.74
N ARG A 341 -19.54 9.72 16.00
CA ARG A 341 -19.60 9.50 14.56
C ARG A 341 -20.56 8.35 14.23
N GLY A 342 -20.46 7.21 14.89
CA GLY A 342 -21.31 6.05 14.63
C GLY A 342 -22.81 6.34 14.75
N ARG A 343 -23.22 7.22 15.68
CA ARG A 343 -24.62 7.67 15.79
C ARG A 343 -25.11 8.52 14.60
N HIS A 344 -24.19 9.24 13.96
CA HIS A 344 -24.51 10.20 12.89
C HIS A 344 -24.09 9.73 11.49
N GLU A 345 -23.32 8.65 11.38
CA GLU A 345 -22.66 8.20 10.15
C GLU A 345 -23.65 7.88 9.04
N HIS A 346 -24.74 7.17 9.35
CA HIS A 346 -25.79 6.89 8.37
C HIS A 346 -26.40 8.18 7.79
N ALA A 347 -26.62 9.20 8.61
CA ALA A 347 -27.16 10.48 8.15
C ALA A 347 -26.14 11.28 7.32
N LEU A 348 -24.85 11.19 7.67
CA LEU A 348 -23.76 11.81 6.91
C LEU A 348 -23.61 11.14 5.54
N LEU A 349 -23.58 9.82 5.48
CA LEU A 349 -23.39 9.02 4.26
C LEU A 349 -24.65 8.96 3.37
N ALA A 350 -25.83 9.24 3.90
CA ALA A 350 -27.05 9.43 3.09
C ALA A 350 -26.93 10.63 2.14
N ASN A 351 -25.94 11.52 2.36
CA ASN A 351 -25.67 12.62 1.47
C ASN A 351 -24.78 12.18 0.29
N PRO A 352 -25.21 12.38 -0.97
CA PRO A 352 -24.47 11.91 -2.14
C PRO A 352 -23.13 12.64 -2.38
N ASP A 353 -22.88 13.79 -1.73
CA ASP A 353 -21.61 14.52 -1.81
C ASP A 353 -20.60 14.12 -0.73
N VAL A 354 -21.04 13.38 0.29
CA VAL A 354 -20.15 12.79 1.29
C VAL A 354 -19.67 11.45 0.75
N VAL A 355 -18.35 11.30 0.65
CA VAL A 355 -17.71 10.09 0.12
C VAL A 355 -17.11 9.22 1.23
N GLY A 356 -17.07 9.74 2.46
CA GLY A 356 -16.64 9.00 3.63
C GLY A 356 -16.56 9.85 4.89
N THR A 357 -16.20 9.20 5.98
CA THR A 357 -16.04 9.76 7.32
C THR A 357 -14.81 9.14 7.99
N GLY A 358 -14.17 9.85 8.90
CA GLY A 358 -12.94 9.41 9.56
C GLY A 358 -12.76 10.05 10.92
N LEU A 359 -11.78 9.56 11.67
CA LEU A 359 -11.41 10.13 12.97
C LEU A 359 -9.97 10.64 12.92
N SER A 360 -9.74 11.81 13.48
CA SER A 360 -8.42 12.44 13.52
C SER A 360 -8.26 13.23 14.82
N LEU A 361 -7.07 13.80 14.98
CA LEU A 361 -6.81 14.87 15.93
C LEU A 361 -6.70 16.20 15.16
N ASP A 362 -7.05 17.29 15.81
CA ASP A 362 -6.80 18.63 15.30
C ASP A 362 -5.40 19.15 15.69
N ASP A 363 -5.11 20.41 15.35
CA ASP A 363 -3.80 21.03 15.60
C ASP A 363 -3.48 21.16 17.11
N GLN A 364 -4.47 21.05 17.97
CA GLN A 364 -4.33 21.06 19.43
C GLN A 364 -4.17 19.65 20.01
N GLY A 365 -4.33 18.60 19.18
CA GLY A 365 -4.36 17.21 19.60
C GLY A 365 -5.73 16.76 20.12
N ASP A 366 -6.78 17.57 19.93
CA ASP A 366 -8.14 17.23 20.34
C ASP A 366 -8.84 16.36 19.27
N PRO A 367 -9.66 15.36 19.67
CA PRO A 367 -10.37 14.51 18.72
C PRO A 367 -11.35 15.28 17.82
N GLU A 368 -11.35 14.94 16.53
CA GLU A 368 -12.29 15.47 15.56
C GLU A 368 -12.80 14.39 14.60
N ILE A 369 -14.04 14.58 14.13
CA ILE A 369 -14.65 13.78 13.06
C ILE A 369 -14.34 14.47 11.74
N GLN A 370 -13.70 13.76 10.82
CA GLN A 370 -13.53 14.22 9.45
C GLN A 370 -14.69 13.73 8.58
N VAL A 371 -15.22 14.62 7.75
CA VAL A 371 -16.21 14.29 6.72
C VAL A 371 -15.59 14.59 5.36
N TYR A 372 -15.40 13.54 4.56
CA TYR A 372 -14.79 13.61 3.24
C TYR A 372 -15.84 13.92 2.19
N VAL A 373 -15.61 14.92 1.34
CA VAL A 373 -16.56 15.35 0.31
C VAL A 373 -15.95 15.35 -1.08
N ARG A 374 -16.82 15.09 -2.09
CA ARG A 374 -16.45 15.04 -3.51
C ARG A 374 -15.91 16.37 -4.06
N GLY A 375 -16.38 17.50 -3.54
CA GLY A 375 -15.99 18.81 -4.07
C GLY A 375 -16.23 19.95 -3.09
N ALA A 376 -15.58 21.09 -3.37
CA ALA A 376 -15.72 22.29 -2.54
C ALA A 376 -17.10 22.97 -2.67
N ARG A 377 -17.77 22.80 -3.83
CA ARG A 377 -19.08 23.37 -4.07
C ARG A 377 -20.16 22.52 -3.42
N ARG A 378 -20.87 23.12 -2.48
CA ARG A 378 -21.98 22.52 -1.74
C ARG A 378 -23.32 22.87 -2.41
N PRO A 379 -24.22 21.89 -2.63
CA PRO A 379 -25.58 22.19 -3.08
C PRO A 379 -26.29 23.14 -2.12
N ALA A 380 -27.25 23.93 -2.62
CA ALA A 380 -28.07 24.78 -1.76
C ALA A 380 -28.87 23.92 -0.75
N GLY A 381 -28.82 24.27 0.53
CA GLY A 381 -29.44 23.49 1.62
C GLY A 381 -28.54 22.43 2.25
N PHE A 382 -27.27 22.31 1.80
CA PHE A 382 -26.29 21.39 2.38
C PHE A 382 -25.44 22.07 3.46
N THR A 383 -25.68 21.70 4.72
CA THR A 383 -24.85 22.11 5.85
C THR A 383 -24.38 20.87 6.59
N ILE A 384 -23.06 20.61 6.57
CA ILE A 384 -22.46 19.70 7.54
C ILE A 384 -22.26 20.51 8.83
N PRO A 385 -22.81 20.09 9.97
CA PRO A 385 -22.57 20.75 11.25
C PRO A 385 -21.08 20.88 11.52
N ASN A 386 -20.64 21.96 12.15
CA ASN A 386 -19.25 22.10 12.60
C ASN A 386 -18.96 21.30 13.89
N GLN A 387 -20.00 20.76 14.53
CA GLN A 387 -19.91 19.86 15.67
C GLN A 387 -21.07 18.85 15.66
N LEU A 388 -20.83 17.65 16.20
CA LEU A 388 -21.83 16.62 16.47
C LEU A 388 -21.64 16.19 17.93
N ASP A 389 -22.70 16.24 18.74
CA ASP A 389 -22.67 15.89 20.16
C ASP A 389 -21.48 16.50 20.95
N GLY A 390 -21.03 17.70 20.57
CA GLY A 390 -19.87 18.39 21.17
C GLY A 390 -18.50 18.03 20.58
N VAL A 391 -18.42 17.05 19.68
CA VAL A 391 -17.20 16.70 18.94
C VAL A 391 -17.10 17.57 17.70
N LYS A 392 -15.91 18.13 17.47
CA LYS A 392 -15.60 18.95 16.30
C LYS A 392 -15.74 18.14 15.01
N VAL A 393 -16.34 18.76 14.00
CA VAL A 393 -16.44 18.22 12.65
C VAL A 393 -15.63 19.07 11.68
N ARG A 394 -14.69 18.44 10.99
CA ARG A 394 -13.92 19.04 9.91
C ARG A 394 -14.37 18.46 8.58
N VAL A 395 -14.66 19.34 7.62
CA VAL A 395 -14.93 18.90 6.25
C VAL A 395 -13.67 18.98 5.41
N VAL A 396 -13.34 17.88 4.74
CA VAL A 396 -12.13 17.73 3.94
C VAL A 396 -12.53 17.41 2.50
N VAL A 397 -12.06 18.20 1.54
CA VAL A 397 -12.34 17.98 0.12
C VAL A 397 -11.31 17.01 -0.43
N THR A 398 -11.73 15.76 -0.69
CA THR A 398 -10.86 14.69 -1.19
C THR A 398 -11.13 14.37 -2.66
N GLY A 399 -12.35 14.65 -3.14
CA GLY A 399 -12.85 14.00 -4.35
C GLY A 399 -13.28 12.55 -4.09
N GLU A 400 -13.66 11.86 -5.17
CA GLU A 400 -14.03 10.45 -5.08
C GLU A 400 -12.81 9.57 -4.80
N PHE A 401 -13.04 8.50 -4.04
CA PHE A 401 -12.05 7.44 -3.86
C PHE A 401 -12.25 6.36 -4.92
N ARG A 402 -11.13 5.91 -5.50
CA ARG A 402 -11.10 4.86 -6.51
C ARG A 402 -10.05 3.84 -6.13
N ALA A 403 -10.34 2.58 -6.42
CA ALA A 403 -9.29 1.57 -6.53
C ALA A 403 -8.33 1.99 -7.65
N LEU A 404 -7.04 1.69 -7.48
CA LEU A 404 -5.95 2.31 -8.24
C LEU A 404 -5.22 1.34 -9.17
#